data_AF-A0A1M4T6C9-F1
#
_entry.id   AF-A0A1M4T6C9-F1
#
_cell.length_a   1.000
_cell.length_b   1.000
_cell.length_c   1.000
_cell.angle_alpha   90.00
_cell.angle_beta   90.00
_cell.angle_gamma   90.00
#
_symmetry.space_group_name_H-M   'P 1'
#
loop_
_entity.id
_entity.type
_entity.pdbx_description
1 polymer ?
#
loop_
_entity_poly.entity_id
_entity_poly.type
_entity_poly.pdbx_seq_one_letter_code
_entity_poly.pdbx_strand_id
1 'polypeptide(L)'
;MDIKSGEFFRAAKRSGLWPEADQIHRSSLTKARKKVCWTLFRHILQSAVELAYSFYPRHPSYLWHSMSVIAFDGSKYDLPATEEMRSEFDPKSGLQHEGRGHCPQCLVTTAYDVFRRLPIARSVVSIHGSEREQARDLLPFVPSGCVLLFDRGYPSFDFISYLRDNYDGYFLFRCPAEGTFPAVEAFVRSGRQEDYICITPSNNYLKGLSTRQRKKAGVIQLRMIRLVSPEGKISVLLTNLLHKAGFPKEEIIELYFRRWAIEDHYRSEKVVLEIEKFHGKTPNSIRQELFAVVIMSVIARTLMVITSKVEGPKGAEFQFKNAVMTLVGVTTEN
;
A
#
# COMPACT_ATOMS: atom_id res chain seq x y z
N MET A 1 -34.93 4.71 -13.49
CA MET A 1 -34.22 3.71 -12.66
C MET A 1 -32.83 3.52 -13.21
N ASP A 2 -31.82 3.36 -12.36
CA ASP A 2 -30.44 3.15 -12.79
C ASP A 2 -30.28 1.73 -13.35
N ILE A 3 -29.92 1.62 -14.64
CA ILE A 3 -29.82 0.35 -15.38
C ILE A 3 -28.82 -0.58 -14.70
N LYS A 4 -27.69 -0.05 -14.21
CA LYS A 4 -26.61 -0.82 -13.60
C LYS A 4 -27.00 -1.45 -12.25
N SER A 5 -27.75 -0.72 -11.42
CA SER A 5 -28.30 -1.27 -10.17
C SER A 5 -29.26 -2.42 -10.48
N GLY A 6 -30.14 -2.25 -11.47
CA GLY A 6 -31.09 -3.29 -11.87
C GLY A 6 -30.43 -4.56 -12.40
N GLU A 7 -29.32 -4.44 -13.11
CA GLU A 7 -28.52 -5.60 -13.57
C GLU A 7 -27.92 -6.36 -12.40
N PHE A 8 -27.28 -5.66 -11.45
CA PHE A 8 -26.71 -6.29 -10.26
C PHE A 8 -27.73 -7.13 -9.46
N PHE A 9 -28.89 -6.56 -9.12
CA PHE A 9 -29.91 -7.28 -8.34
C PHE A 9 -30.50 -8.46 -9.12
N ARG A 10 -30.67 -8.32 -10.45
CA ARG A 10 -31.11 -9.43 -11.30
C ARG A 10 -30.08 -10.57 -11.34
N ALA A 11 -28.79 -10.26 -11.53
CA ALA A 11 -27.72 -11.25 -11.55
C ALA A 11 -27.55 -11.94 -10.18
N ALA A 12 -27.66 -11.20 -9.08
CA ALA A 12 -27.62 -11.75 -7.72
C ALA A 12 -28.78 -12.72 -7.45
N LYS A 13 -29.97 -12.41 -7.96
CA LYS A 13 -31.14 -13.28 -7.87
C LYS A 13 -31.01 -14.53 -8.75
N ARG A 14 -30.56 -14.36 -10.00
CA ARG A 14 -30.36 -15.46 -10.97
C ARG A 14 -29.27 -16.43 -10.55
N SER A 15 -28.19 -15.94 -9.94
CA SER A 15 -27.10 -16.79 -9.43
C SER A 15 -27.49 -17.61 -8.20
N GLY A 16 -28.65 -17.34 -7.58
CA GLY A 16 -29.08 -17.98 -6.33
C GLY A 16 -28.33 -17.50 -5.09
N LEU A 17 -27.37 -16.56 -5.24
CA LEU A 17 -26.60 -16.01 -4.13
C LEU A 17 -27.44 -15.08 -3.24
N TRP A 18 -28.41 -14.39 -3.83
CA TRP A 18 -29.35 -13.56 -3.08
C TRP A 18 -30.76 -13.66 -3.70
N PRO A 19 -31.51 -14.74 -3.39
CA PRO A 19 -32.82 -15.01 -4.01
C PRO A 19 -33.87 -13.93 -3.73
N GLU A 20 -33.77 -13.28 -2.57
CA GLU A 20 -34.66 -12.21 -2.11
C GLU A 20 -34.23 -10.80 -2.58
N ALA A 21 -33.23 -10.72 -3.47
CA ALA A 21 -32.73 -9.42 -3.92
C ALA A 21 -33.73 -8.73 -4.86
N ASP A 22 -34.28 -7.60 -4.41
CA ASP A 22 -35.15 -6.75 -5.22
C ASP A 22 -34.42 -5.48 -5.67
N GLN A 23 -34.74 -5.01 -6.87
CA GLN A 23 -34.14 -3.81 -7.44
C GLN A 23 -34.47 -2.59 -6.57
N ILE A 24 -33.42 -1.93 -6.07
CA ILE A 24 -33.57 -0.69 -5.29
C ILE A 24 -33.30 0.56 -6.13
N HIS A 25 -33.98 1.65 -5.78
CA HIS A 25 -33.74 2.95 -6.37
C HIS A 25 -32.38 3.52 -5.92
N ARG A 26 -31.66 4.20 -6.83
CA ARG A 26 -30.35 4.80 -6.56
C ARG A 26 -30.35 5.72 -5.34
N SER A 27 -31.39 6.54 -5.19
CA SER A 27 -31.51 7.44 -4.03
C SER A 27 -31.66 6.69 -2.71
N SER A 28 -32.32 5.53 -2.69
CA SER A 28 -32.42 4.67 -1.50
C SER A 28 -31.07 4.07 -1.15
N LEU A 29 -30.31 3.59 -2.14
CA LEU A 29 -28.94 3.10 -1.94
C LEU A 29 -28.03 4.22 -1.40
N THR A 30 -28.08 5.42 -1.98
CA THR A 30 -27.29 6.56 -1.48
C THR A 30 -27.66 6.93 -0.04
N LYS A 31 -28.96 6.93 0.32
CA LYS A 31 -29.41 7.19 1.70
C LYS A 31 -28.95 6.11 2.67
N ALA A 32 -29.04 4.83 2.28
CA ALA A 32 -28.59 3.72 3.12
C ALA A 32 -27.08 3.73 3.31
N ARG A 33 -26.32 4.01 2.25
CA ARG A 33 -24.85 4.09 2.27
C ARG A 33 -24.32 5.11 3.28
N LYS A 34 -25.02 6.23 3.48
CA LYS A 34 -24.69 7.24 4.50
C LYS A 34 -24.73 6.70 5.93
N LYS A 35 -25.52 5.66 6.19
CA LYS A 35 -25.64 5.03 7.52
C LYS A 35 -24.47 4.09 7.85
N VAL A 36 -23.67 3.73 6.84
CA VAL A 36 -22.54 2.81 7.00
C VAL A 36 -21.26 3.62 7.15
N CYS A 37 -20.47 3.38 8.20
CA CYS A 37 -19.18 4.01 8.36
C CYS A 37 -18.12 3.34 7.46
N TRP A 38 -17.22 4.13 6.87
CA TRP A 38 -16.14 3.62 6.04
C TRP A 38 -15.21 2.65 6.77
N THR A 39 -15.10 2.74 8.10
CA THR A 39 -14.28 1.82 8.90
C THR A 39 -14.75 0.37 8.80
N LEU A 40 -16.02 0.12 8.50
CA LEU A 40 -16.52 -1.21 8.18
C LEU A 40 -15.79 -1.80 6.96
N PHE A 41 -15.53 -0.99 5.92
CA PHE A 41 -14.82 -1.44 4.73
C PHE A 41 -13.36 -1.77 5.05
N ARG A 42 -12.73 -1.05 5.99
CA ARG A 42 -11.39 -1.42 6.49
C ARG A 42 -11.40 -2.80 7.16
N HIS A 43 -12.41 -3.10 7.98
CA HIS A 43 -12.56 -4.44 8.57
C HIS A 43 -12.81 -5.52 7.51
N ILE A 44 -13.66 -5.24 6.51
CA ILE A 44 -13.89 -6.16 5.38
C ILE A 44 -12.59 -6.43 4.61
N LEU A 45 -11.78 -5.39 4.37
CA LEU A 45 -10.47 -5.56 3.73
C LEU A 45 -9.58 -6.50 4.54
N GLN A 46 -9.50 -6.29 5.86
CA GLN A 46 -8.72 -7.16 6.74
C GLN A 46 -9.19 -8.63 6.65
N SER A 47 -10.49 -8.89 6.77
CA SER A 47 -11.03 -10.25 6.64
C SER A 47 -10.80 -10.86 5.25
N ALA A 48 -10.88 -10.04 4.18
CA ALA A 48 -10.60 -10.51 2.82
C ALA A 48 -9.12 -10.89 2.63
N VAL A 49 -8.20 -10.14 3.24
CA VAL A 49 -6.75 -10.41 3.19
C VAL A 49 -6.41 -11.66 4.01
N GLU A 50 -6.99 -11.82 5.20
CA GLU A 50 -6.84 -13.03 6.02
C GLU A 50 -7.32 -14.27 5.25
N LEU A 51 -8.50 -14.17 4.62
CA LEU A 51 -9.02 -15.23 3.76
C LEU A 51 -8.09 -15.51 2.58
N ALA A 52 -7.62 -14.46 1.88
CA ALA A 52 -6.70 -14.61 0.77
C ALA A 52 -5.47 -15.41 1.19
N TYR A 53 -4.81 -15.02 2.29
CA TYR A 53 -3.64 -15.73 2.79
C TYR A 53 -3.87 -17.20 3.13
N SER A 54 -5.08 -17.61 3.51
CA SER A 54 -5.42 -19.03 3.69
C SER A 54 -5.40 -19.85 2.39
N PHE A 55 -5.62 -19.20 1.23
CA PHE A 55 -5.63 -19.85 -0.07
C PHE A 55 -4.28 -19.82 -0.80
N TYR A 56 -3.37 -18.89 -0.48
CA TYR A 56 -2.07 -18.84 -1.14
C TYR A 56 -1.16 -19.99 -0.68
N PRO A 57 -0.57 -20.77 -1.61
CA PRO A 57 0.36 -21.82 -1.22
C PRO A 57 1.66 -21.22 -0.65
N ARG A 58 2.31 -21.98 0.24
CA ARG A 58 3.69 -21.69 0.66
C ARG A 58 4.65 -22.12 -0.45
N HIS A 59 4.81 -21.25 -1.44
CA HIS A 59 5.67 -21.48 -2.60
C HIS A 59 6.57 -20.26 -2.84
N PRO A 60 7.84 -20.42 -3.28
CA PRO A 60 8.77 -19.32 -3.53
C PRO A 60 8.28 -18.27 -4.54
N SER A 61 7.30 -18.60 -5.39
CA SER A 61 6.66 -17.60 -6.27
C SER A 61 5.86 -16.53 -5.51
N TYR A 62 5.49 -16.80 -4.26
CA TYR A 62 4.67 -15.92 -3.41
C TYR A 62 5.42 -15.41 -2.18
N LEU A 63 6.67 -15.81 -1.98
CA LEU A 63 7.45 -15.58 -0.77
C LEU A 63 8.92 -15.37 -1.12
N TRP A 64 9.59 -14.47 -0.42
CA TRP A 64 11.04 -14.28 -0.51
C TRP A 64 11.70 -14.87 0.74
N HIS A 65 12.56 -15.87 0.59
CA HIS A 65 13.13 -16.62 1.74
C HIS A 65 12.07 -17.08 2.75
N SER A 66 10.94 -17.59 2.25
CA SER A 66 9.77 -17.99 3.05
C SER A 66 9.07 -16.85 3.82
N MET A 67 9.43 -15.59 3.58
CA MET A 67 8.82 -14.40 4.17
C MET A 67 7.92 -13.67 3.17
N SER A 68 6.84 -13.07 3.66
CA SER A 68 6.09 -12.10 2.85
C SER A 68 6.87 -10.79 2.76
N VAL A 69 6.64 -10.04 1.69
CA VAL A 69 7.37 -8.80 1.41
C VAL A 69 6.36 -7.70 1.12
N ILE A 70 6.37 -6.67 1.95
CA ILE A 70 5.34 -5.65 1.99
C ILE A 70 5.96 -4.31 1.62
N ALA A 71 5.56 -3.74 0.49
CA ALA A 71 5.92 -2.39 0.09
C ALA A 71 4.96 -1.37 0.70
N PHE A 72 5.51 -0.25 1.15
CA PHE A 72 4.77 0.94 1.54
C PHE A 72 5.00 2.06 0.54
N ASP A 73 3.91 2.67 0.08
CA ASP A 73 3.97 3.83 -0.80
C ASP A 73 2.67 4.62 -0.73
N GLY A 74 2.73 5.90 -1.02
CA GLY A 74 1.59 6.81 -1.07
C GLY A 74 1.23 7.22 -2.50
N SER A 75 -0.04 7.46 -2.74
CA SER A 75 -0.52 8.07 -3.97
C SER A 75 -1.56 9.14 -3.67
N LYS A 76 -1.55 10.19 -4.47
CA LYS A 76 -2.52 11.29 -4.40
C LYS A 76 -3.71 10.96 -5.28
N TYR A 77 -4.91 11.22 -4.80
CA TYR A 77 -6.14 11.01 -5.58
C TYR A 77 -6.91 12.31 -5.70
N ASP A 78 -7.35 12.62 -6.91
CA ASP A 78 -8.24 13.76 -7.17
C ASP A 78 -9.65 13.45 -6.68
N LEU A 79 -10.23 14.38 -5.91
CA LEU A 79 -11.54 14.26 -5.31
C LEU A 79 -12.57 15.18 -5.98
N PRO A 80 -13.87 14.89 -5.85
CA PRO A 80 -14.91 15.83 -6.27
C PRO A 80 -14.72 17.20 -5.62
N ALA A 81 -14.86 18.27 -6.42
CA ALA A 81 -14.67 19.65 -5.96
C ALA A 81 -15.87 20.18 -5.14
N THR A 82 -16.18 19.54 -4.01
CA THR A 82 -17.19 20.01 -3.05
C THR A 82 -16.53 20.68 -1.85
N GLU A 83 -17.25 21.58 -1.18
CA GLU A 83 -16.74 22.28 0.01
C GLU A 83 -16.35 21.32 1.13
N GLU A 84 -17.16 20.27 1.33
CA GLU A 84 -16.88 19.22 2.32
C GLU A 84 -15.56 18.48 2.03
N MET A 85 -15.21 18.27 0.75
CA MET A 85 -13.93 17.66 0.36
C MET A 85 -12.75 18.58 0.62
N ARG A 86 -12.90 19.88 0.33
CA ARG A 86 -11.84 20.86 0.60
C ARG A 86 -11.59 20.95 2.09
N SER A 87 -12.64 21.11 2.88
CA SER A 87 -12.53 21.21 4.35
C SER A 87 -11.85 19.99 4.97
N GLU A 88 -12.18 18.78 4.52
CA GLU A 88 -11.61 17.54 5.08
C GLU A 88 -10.20 17.23 4.56
N PHE A 89 -9.96 17.33 3.24
CA PHE A 89 -8.79 16.73 2.60
C PHE A 89 -7.76 17.73 2.07
N ASP A 90 -8.19 18.86 1.54
CA ASP A 90 -7.27 19.87 0.98
C ASP A 90 -7.87 21.29 1.10
N PRO A 91 -7.78 21.92 2.28
CA PRO A 91 -8.35 23.24 2.51
C PRO A 91 -7.70 24.35 1.67
N LYS A 92 -6.53 24.06 1.07
CA LYS A 92 -5.76 24.99 0.25
C LYS A 92 -5.94 24.73 -1.26
N SER A 93 -6.90 23.89 -1.64
CA SER A 93 -7.24 23.62 -3.04
C SER A 93 -8.16 24.70 -3.62
N GLY A 94 -8.14 24.86 -4.95
CA GLY A 94 -9.00 25.82 -5.67
C GLY A 94 -8.26 27.02 -6.24
N LEU A 95 -8.95 27.78 -7.10
CA LEU A 95 -8.38 28.84 -7.92
C LEU A 95 -7.96 30.10 -7.14
N GLN A 96 -8.30 30.19 -5.85
CA GLN A 96 -7.93 31.30 -4.99
C GLN A 96 -6.48 31.22 -4.47
N HIS A 97 -5.80 30.09 -4.71
CA HIS A 97 -4.42 29.88 -4.31
C HIS A 97 -3.55 29.58 -5.54
N GLU A 98 -2.55 30.42 -5.81
CA GLU A 98 -1.68 30.26 -6.98
C GLU A 98 -0.99 28.88 -7.01
N GLY A 99 -0.96 28.26 -8.20
CA GLY A 99 -0.32 26.96 -8.43
C GLY A 99 -1.09 25.74 -7.88
N ARG A 100 -2.31 25.91 -7.35
CA ARG A 100 -3.14 24.81 -6.83
C ARG A 100 -4.16 24.36 -7.87
N GLY A 101 -4.32 23.03 -8.00
CA GLY A 101 -5.31 22.43 -8.89
C GLY A 101 -6.75 22.77 -8.48
N HIS A 102 -7.67 22.71 -9.45
CA HIS A 102 -9.09 22.96 -9.22
C HIS A 102 -9.71 21.94 -8.25
N CYS A 103 -9.29 20.67 -8.33
CA CYS A 103 -9.83 19.58 -7.50
C CYS A 103 -9.06 19.43 -6.18
N PRO A 104 -9.75 19.23 -5.03
CA PRO A 104 -9.09 18.82 -3.79
C PRO A 104 -8.46 17.44 -3.96
N GLN A 105 -7.40 17.16 -3.21
CA GLN A 105 -6.71 15.87 -3.23
C GLN A 105 -6.68 15.22 -1.85
N CYS A 106 -6.65 13.90 -1.79
CA CYS A 106 -6.25 13.16 -0.59
C CYS A 106 -4.96 12.38 -0.81
N LEU A 107 -4.26 12.07 0.29
CA LEU A 107 -3.16 11.13 0.31
C LEU A 107 -3.66 9.75 0.75
N VAL A 108 -3.37 8.75 -0.07
CA VAL A 108 -3.67 7.34 0.20
C VAL A 108 -2.37 6.58 0.35
N THR A 109 -2.11 6.00 1.51
CA THR A 109 -0.95 5.14 1.75
C THR A 109 -1.42 3.69 1.80
N THR A 110 -0.70 2.78 1.13
CA THR A 110 -1.05 1.36 1.05
C THR A 110 0.15 0.53 1.48
N ALA A 111 -0.11 -0.49 2.30
CA ALA A 111 0.80 -1.60 2.53
C ALA A 111 0.43 -2.70 1.52
N TYR A 112 1.40 -3.16 0.73
CA TYR A 112 1.15 -4.01 -0.44
C TYR A 112 2.10 -5.21 -0.49
N ASP A 113 1.54 -6.42 -0.48
CA ASP A 113 2.30 -7.66 -0.65
C ASP A 113 2.77 -7.77 -2.11
N VAL A 114 4.07 -7.57 -2.35
CA VAL A 114 4.60 -7.44 -3.72
C VAL A 114 4.67 -8.76 -4.47
N PHE A 115 4.72 -9.90 -3.77
CA PHE A 115 4.77 -11.22 -4.39
C PHE A 115 3.36 -11.71 -4.73
N ARG A 116 2.42 -11.56 -3.79
CA ARG A 116 1.02 -11.97 -4.00
C ARG A 116 0.20 -10.94 -4.76
N ARG A 117 0.72 -9.72 -4.89
CA ARG A 117 0.07 -8.55 -5.50
C ARG A 117 -1.24 -8.19 -4.80
N LEU A 118 -1.21 -8.14 -3.48
CA LEU A 118 -2.36 -7.88 -2.60
C LEU A 118 -2.20 -6.57 -1.83
N PRO A 119 -3.14 -5.62 -1.90
CA PRO A 119 -3.21 -4.51 -0.96
C PRO A 119 -3.70 -5.01 0.40
N ILE A 120 -2.82 -5.04 1.40
CA ILE A 120 -3.12 -5.64 2.71
C ILE A 120 -3.78 -4.65 3.67
N ALA A 121 -3.40 -3.38 3.58
CA ALA A 121 -3.92 -2.32 4.43
C ALA A 121 -3.78 -0.98 3.72
N ARG A 122 -4.65 -0.03 4.07
CA ARG A 122 -4.70 1.29 3.46
C ARG A 122 -5.13 2.35 4.46
N SER A 123 -4.58 3.54 4.32
CA SER A 123 -5.07 4.75 4.99
C SER A 123 -5.45 5.82 3.97
N VAL A 124 -6.36 6.71 4.36
CA VAL A 124 -6.88 7.80 3.51
C VAL A 124 -6.98 9.07 4.36
N VAL A 125 -6.08 10.00 4.10
CA VAL A 125 -5.92 11.23 4.89
C VAL A 125 -5.84 12.46 4.00
N SER A 126 -5.85 13.64 4.62
CA SER A 126 -5.59 14.91 3.93
C SER A 126 -4.29 14.84 3.13
N ILE A 127 -4.21 15.61 2.04
CA ILE A 127 -2.99 15.75 1.24
C ILE A 127 -1.78 16.27 2.04
N HIS A 128 -2.03 16.85 3.22
CA HIS A 128 -1.01 17.33 4.15
C HIS A 128 -0.52 16.27 5.14
N GLY A 129 -1.04 15.05 5.05
CA GLY A 129 -0.62 13.93 5.90
C GLY A 129 0.83 13.51 5.68
N SER A 130 1.41 12.90 6.70
CA SER A 130 2.77 12.35 6.67
C SER A 130 2.74 10.86 6.33
N GLU A 131 3.36 10.45 5.22
CA GLU A 131 3.46 9.04 4.84
C GLU A 131 4.15 8.18 5.92
N ARG A 132 5.09 8.76 6.69
CA ARG A 132 5.72 8.06 7.82
C ARG A 132 4.73 7.79 8.95
N GLU A 133 3.84 8.73 9.24
CA GLU A 133 2.78 8.52 10.24
C GLU A 133 1.78 7.48 9.74
N GLN A 134 1.38 7.57 8.47
CA GLN A 134 0.50 6.56 7.86
C GLN A 134 1.12 5.16 7.88
N ALA A 135 2.42 5.01 7.61
CA ALA A 135 3.09 3.72 7.72
C ALA A 135 3.09 3.18 9.17
N ARG A 136 3.19 4.03 10.19
CA ARG A 136 3.02 3.62 11.60
C ARG A 136 1.62 3.12 11.88
N ASP A 137 0.61 3.85 11.41
CA ASP A 137 -0.80 3.50 11.60
C ASP A 137 -1.18 2.20 10.90
N LEU A 138 -0.48 1.87 9.82
CA LEU A 138 -0.69 0.66 9.04
C LEU A 138 0.11 -0.55 9.54
N LEU A 139 1.17 -0.34 10.32
CA LEU A 139 2.03 -1.41 10.82
C LEU A 139 1.28 -2.52 11.59
N PRO A 140 0.26 -2.23 12.43
CA PRO A 140 -0.52 -3.27 13.12
C PRO A 140 -1.29 -4.22 12.20
N PHE A 141 -1.51 -3.86 10.94
CA PHE A 141 -2.19 -4.69 9.95
C PHE A 141 -1.23 -5.52 9.09
N VAL A 142 0.09 -5.35 9.30
CA VAL A 142 1.13 -6.11 8.59
C VAL A 142 1.43 -7.39 9.35
N PRO A 143 1.54 -8.56 8.67
CA PRO A 143 1.95 -9.78 9.35
C PRO A 143 3.37 -9.64 9.92
N SER A 144 3.60 -10.21 11.10
CA SER A 144 4.93 -10.28 11.72
C SER A 144 5.90 -11.12 10.87
N GLY A 145 7.20 -10.86 11.00
CA GLY A 145 8.27 -11.60 10.32
C GLY A 145 8.40 -11.30 8.83
N CYS A 146 7.72 -10.27 8.32
CA CYS A 146 7.80 -9.88 6.91
C CYS A 146 8.99 -8.93 6.65
N VAL A 147 9.35 -8.78 5.37
CA VAL A 147 10.29 -7.74 4.92
C VAL A 147 9.51 -6.52 4.44
N LEU A 148 9.74 -5.36 5.06
CA LEU A 148 9.11 -4.10 4.69
C LEU A 148 10.00 -3.34 3.70
N LEU A 149 9.42 -2.86 2.60
CA LEU A 149 10.12 -2.07 1.59
C LEU A 149 9.62 -0.63 1.62
N PHE A 150 10.55 0.32 1.75
CA PHE A 150 10.26 1.75 1.79
C PHE A 150 11.10 2.51 0.76
N ASP A 151 10.50 3.55 0.19
CA ASP A 151 11.15 4.43 -0.77
C ASP A 151 12.11 5.43 -0.08
N ARG A 152 12.56 6.46 -0.81
CA ARG A 152 13.47 7.50 -0.31
C ARG A 152 12.84 8.55 0.61
N GLY A 153 11.52 8.62 0.69
CA GLY A 153 10.79 9.57 1.53
C GLY A 153 10.67 9.14 2.98
N TYR A 154 10.80 7.84 3.28
CA TYR A 154 10.64 7.29 4.63
C TYR A 154 11.86 7.33 5.57
N PRO A 155 13.12 7.20 5.10
CA PRO A 155 14.26 7.09 6.00
C PRO A 155 14.33 8.28 6.96
N SER A 156 14.37 8.00 8.25
CA SER A 156 14.69 8.95 9.32
C SER A 156 15.12 8.15 10.55
N PHE A 157 15.96 8.72 11.41
CA PHE A 157 16.36 8.03 12.64
C PHE A 157 15.13 7.66 13.50
N ASP A 158 14.17 8.58 13.60
CA ASP A 158 12.92 8.39 14.35
C ASP A 158 12.09 7.21 13.81
N PHE A 159 11.91 7.12 12.49
CA PHE A 159 11.14 6.05 11.88
C PHE A 159 11.86 4.69 11.96
N ILE A 160 13.17 4.67 11.73
CA ILE A 160 13.97 3.44 11.87
C ILE A 160 13.98 2.97 13.33
N SER A 161 14.13 3.87 14.31
CA SER A 161 14.06 3.51 15.73
C SER A 161 12.67 3.01 16.12
N TYR A 162 11.61 3.59 15.56
CA TYR A 162 10.25 3.11 15.76
C TYR A 162 10.07 1.67 15.24
N LEU A 163 10.52 1.37 14.01
CA LEU A 163 10.45 0.00 13.48
C LEU A 163 11.26 -0.98 14.33
N ARG A 164 12.46 -0.61 14.74
CA ARG A 164 13.32 -1.43 15.62
C ARG A 164 12.66 -1.78 16.95
N ASP A 165 11.81 -0.90 17.48
CA ASP A 165 11.13 -1.09 18.77
C ASP A 165 9.74 -1.76 18.67
N ASN A 166 9.06 -1.64 17.52
CA ASN A 166 7.65 -2.00 17.36
C ASN A 166 7.37 -3.00 16.25
N TYR A 167 8.38 -3.40 15.48
CA TYR A 167 8.21 -4.36 14.38
C TYR A 167 9.17 -5.54 14.54
N ASP A 168 8.60 -6.73 14.65
CA ASP A 168 9.35 -7.98 14.60
C ASP A 168 9.47 -8.45 13.15
N GLY A 169 10.59 -8.11 12.51
CA GLY A 169 10.84 -8.47 11.11
C GLY A 169 11.96 -7.65 10.49
N TYR A 170 11.96 -7.60 9.17
CA TYR A 170 13.00 -6.91 8.40
C TYR A 170 12.47 -5.68 7.70
N PHE A 171 13.35 -4.71 7.44
CA PHE A 171 13.03 -3.53 6.66
C PHE A 171 14.17 -3.16 5.72
N LEU A 172 13.81 -2.54 4.60
CA LEU A 172 14.70 -2.09 3.55
C LEU A 172 14.27 -0.69 3.10
N PHE A 173 15.20 0.24 3.19
CA PHE A 173 15.03 1.63 2.79
C PHE A 173 15.92 1.94 1.60
N ARG A 174 15.46 2.74 0.65
CA ARG A 174 16.35 3.41 -0.30
C ARG A 174 16.72 4.79 0.23
N CYS A 175 18.00 5.10 0.23
CA CYS A 175 18.53 6.42 0.56
C CYS A 175 19.16 7.04 -0.71
N PRO A 176 18.94 8.34 -0.99
CA PRO A 176 19.79 9.07 -1.92
C PRO A 176 21.26 9.04 -1.46
N ALA A 177 22.18 9.31 -2.40
CA ALA A 177 23.61 9.33 -2.10
C ALA A 177 24.01 10.38 -1.04
N GLU A 178 23.21 11.44 -0.90
CA GLU A 178 23.45 12.58 -0.03
C GLU A 178 22.17 12.99 0.71
N GLY A 179 22.31 13.65 1.86
CA GLY A 179 21.20 14.30 2.57
C GLY A 179 20.32 13.39 3.42
N THR A 180 20.64 12.09 3.55
CA THR A 180 19.92 11.18 4.46
C THR A 180 20.62 11.03 5.81
N PHE A 181 21.85 10.52 5.81
CA PHE A 181 22.70 10.38 6.98
C PHE A 181 24.16 10.65 6.59
N PRO A 182 24.98 11.32 7.41
CA PRO A 182 26.39 11.57 7.10
C PRO A 182 27.19 10.30 6.79
N ALA A 183 26.82 9.18 7.40
CA ALA A 183 27.49 7.91 7.16
C ALA A 183 27.05 7.20 5.87
N VAL A 184 25.87 7.54 5.30
CA VAL A 184 25.51 7.15 3.91
C VAL A 184 26.43 7.88 2.93
N GLU A 185 26.68 9.17 3.12
CA GLU A 185 27.60 9.96 2.28
C GLU A 185 29.04 9.46 2.39
N ALA A 186 29.50 9.12 3.60
CA ALA A 186 30.81 8.50 3.81
C ALA A 186 30.93 7.15 3.09
N PHE A 187 29.89 6.31 3.16
CA PHE A 187 29.85 5.03 2.44
C PHE A 187 29.90 5.23 0.93
N VAL A 188 29.13 6.18 0.38
CA VAL A 188 29.15 6.51 -1.05
C VAL A 188 30.55 6.94 -1.48
N ARG A 189 31.20 7.83 -0.74
CA ARG A 189 32.58 8.29 -1.00
C ARG A 189 33.62 7.17 -0.91
N SER A 190 33.40 6.17 -0.04
CA SER A 190 34.34 5.05 0.12
C SER A 190 34.45 4.11 -1.08
N GLY A 191 33.53 4.21 -2.06
CA GLY A 191 33.52 3.32 -3.25
C GLY A 191 33.12 1.86 -2.96
N ARG A 192 32.93 1.47 -1.70
CA ARG A 192 32.54 0.11 -1.32
C ARG A 192 31.16 -0.27 -1.83
N GLN A 193 30.96 -1.57 -2.06
CA GLN A 193 29.70 -2.13 -2.56
C GLN A 193 28.73 -2.50 -1.44
N GLU A 194 29.24 -2.86 -0.27
CA GLU A 194 28.46 -3.13 0.92
C GLU A 194 29.28 -2.84 2.18
N ASP A 195 28.60 -2.45 3.26
CA ASP A 195 29.23 -2.21 4.56
C ASP A 195 28.19 -2.27 5.70
N TYR A 196 28.65 -2.25 6.95
CA TYR A 196 27.83 -2.04 8.12
C TYR A 196 27.98 -0.62 8.66
N ILE A 197 26.87 -0.05 9.14
CA ILE A 197 26.79 1.28 9.75
C ILE A 197 26.11 1.18 11.10
N CYS A 198 26.55 2.02 12.02
CA CYS A 198 25.85 2.32 13.24
C CYS A 198 25.27 3.73 13.14
N ILE A 199 23.94 3.87 13.06
CA ILE A 199 23.29 5.18 13.15
C ILE A 199 23.01 5.52 14.62
N THR A 200 23.34 6.75 15.00
CA THR A 200 23.15 7.27 16.35
C THR A 200 22.10 8.38 16.36
N PRO A 201 21.35 8.56 17.46
CA PRO A 201 20.41 9.67 17.55
C PRO A 201 21.16 11.01 17.45
N SER A 202 20.61 11.96 16.71
CA SER A 202 21.15 13.33 16.68
C SER A 202 20.80 14.08 17.97
N ASN A 203 21.60 15.07 18.35
CA ASN A 203 21.28 15.92 19.50
C ASN A 203 19.92 16.61 19.36
N ASN A 204 19.53 16.98 18.13
CA ASN A 204 18.21 17.56 17.86
C ASN A 204 17.08 16.56 18.09
N TYR A 205 17.27 15.30 17.73
CA TYR A 205 16.32 14.23 18.03
C TYR A 205 16.16 14.03 19.54
N LEU A 206 17.27 14.02 20.30
CA LEU A 206 17.26 13.79 21.74
C LEU A 206 16.62 14.94 22.55
N LYS A 207 16.66 16.18 22.04
CA LYS A 207 16.10 17.37 22.73
C LYS A 207 14.60 17.22 23.04
N GLY A 208 13.84 16.56 22.17
CA GLY A 208 12.40 16.33 22.35
C GLY A 208 12.02 15.09 23.16
N LEU A 209 13.00 14.30 23.63
CA LEU A 209 12.76 13.02 24.30
C LEU A 209 12.92 13.10 25.81
N SER A 210 12.04 12.39 26.53
CA SER A 210 12.18 12.13 27.98
C SER A 210 13.42 11.27 28.28
N THR A 211 13.89 11.28 29.53
CA THR A 211 15.05 10.49 29.98
C THR A 211 14.92 8.99 29.64
N ARG A 212 13.72 8.42 29.78
CA ARG A 212 13.43 7.01 29.44
C ARG A 212 13.54 6.75 27.94
N GLN A 213 13.06 7.68 27.11
CA GLN A 213 13.14 7.57 25.66
C GLN A 213 14.58 7.76 25.15
N ARG A 214 15.36 8.66 25.76
CA ARG A 214 16.79 8.83 25.43
C ARG A 214 17.59 7.55 25.69
N LYS A 215 17.28 6.83 26.76
CA LYS A 215 17.92 5.53 27.07
C LYS A 215 17.57 4.44 26.05
N LYS A 216 16.37 4.51 25.44
CA LYS A 216 15.93 3.60 24.37
C LYS A 216 16.45 3.99 22.98
N ALA A 217 16.70 5.28 22.74
CA ALA A 217 17.29 5.80 21.51
C ALA A 217 18.77 5.40 21.38
N GLY A 218 19.03 4.10 21.39
CA GLY A 218 20.37 3.53 21.24
C GLY A 218 20.81 3.48 19.78
N VAL A 219 22.07 3.12 19.60
CA VAL A 219 22.69 2.87 18.30
C VAL A 219 21.89 1.82 17.53
N ILE A 220 21.70 2.01 16.23
CA ILE A 220 21.08 1.01 15.33
C ILE A 220 22.14 0.53 14.36
N GLN A 221 22.48 -0.76 14.43
CA GLN A 221 23.32 -1.39 13.44
C GLN A 221 22.48 -1.73 12.20
N LEU A 222 22.95 -1.31 11.04
CA LEU A 222 22.32 -1.55 9.75
C LEU A 222 23.39 -1.98 8.74
N ARG A 223 22.94 -2.60 7.66
CA ARG A 223 23.74 -2.90 6.48
C ARG A 223 23.42 -1.91 5.37
N MET A 224 24.46 -1.40 4.73
CA MET A 224 24.38 -0.57 3.54
C MET A 224 24.80 -1.39 2.32
N ILE A 225 24.03 -1.26 1.24
CA ILE A 225 24.32 -1.89 -0.05
C ILE A 225 24.26 -0.78 -1.11
N ARG A 226 25.31 -0.66 -1.91
CA ARG A 226 25.36 0.31 -3.01
C ARG A 226 24.38 -0.12 -4.09
N LEU A 227 23.53 0.81 -4.53
CA LEU A 227 22.59 0.64 -5.62
C LEU A 227 22.93 1.66 -6.71
N VAL A 228 23.27 1.20 -7.89
CA VAL A 228 23.54 2.06 -9.05
C VAL A 228 22.41 1.85 -10.06
N SER A 229 21.72 2.93 -10.44
CA SER A 229 20.69 2.83 -11.48
C SER A 229 21.33 2.61 -12.86
N PRO A 230 20.58 2.13 -13.85
CA PRO A 230 21.07 2.05 -15.24
C PRO A 230 21.58 3.39 -15.78
N GLU A 231 21.03 4.52 -15.32
CA GLU A 231 21.52 5.86 -15.69
C GLU A 231 22.78 6.30 -14.90
N GLY A 232 23.38 5.42 -14.10
CA GLY A 232 24.55 5.72 -13.28
C GLY A 232 24.27 6.45 -11.98
N LYS A 233 23.00 6.69 -11.62
CA LYS A 233 22.64 7.38 -10.37
C LYS A 233 22.90 6.48 -9.17
N ILE A 234 23.71 6.96 -8.24
CA ILE A 234 24.03 6.23 -7.00
C ILE A 234 22.93 6.45 -5.97
N SER A 235 22.53 5.35 -5.32
CA SER A 235 21.67 5.28 -4.15
C SER A 235 22.24 4.23 -3.19
N VAL A 236 21.72 4.17 -1.97
CA VAL A 236 22.12 3.17 -0.98
C VAL A 236 20.87 2.49 -0.44
N LEU A 237 20.88 1.16 -0.40
CA LEU A 237 19.90 0.38 0.33
C LEU A 237 20.36 0.21 1.77
N LEU A 238 19.49 0.55 2.72
CA LEU A 238 19.74 0.48 4.15
C LEU A 238 18.79 -0.52 4.80
N THR A 239 19.32 -1.52 5.51
CA THR A 239 18.50 -2.65 6.02
C THR A 239 19.03 -3.28 7.31
N ASN A 240 18.15 -3.93 8.07
CA ASN A 240 18.51 -4.81 9.19
C ASN A 240 18.73 -6.28 8.78
N LEU A 241 18.78 -6.61 7.48
CA LEU A 241 19.22 -7.91 6.95
C LEU A 241 20.76 -8.04 7.06
N LEU A 242 21.26 -8.28 8.27
CA LEU A 242 22.70 -8.24 8.59
C LEU A 242 23.48 -9.48 8.12
N HIS A 243 22.84 -10.64 7.99
CA HIS A 243 23.49 -11.92 7.69
C HIS A 243 23.77 -12.10 6.19
N LYS A 244 25.00 -11.78 5.76
CA LYS A 244 25.40 -11.77 4.33
C LYS A 244 25.23 -13.10 3.62
N ALA A 245 25.53 -14.22 4.28
CA ALA A 245 25.45 -15.55 3.66
C ALA A 245 24.00 -15.99 3.41
N GLY A 246 23.05 -15.54 4.25
CA GLY A 246 21.62 -15.83 4.08
C GLY A 246 20.90 -14.81 3.22
N PHE A 247 21.42 -13.59 3.13
CA PHE A 247 20.86 -12.51 2.33
C PHE A 247 21.95 -11.84 1.48
N PRO A 248 22.33 -12.43 0.34
CA PRO A 248 23.27 -11.82 -0.59
C PRO A 248 22.81 -10.43 -1.05
N LYS A 249 23.76 -9.54 -1.34
CA LYS A 249 23.42 -8.14 -1.70
C LYS A 249 22.65 -8.07 -3.02
N GLU A 250 22.96 -8.95 -3.96
CA GLU A 250 22.31 -9.06 -5.27
C GLU A 250 20.83 -9.37 -5.13
N GLU A 251 20.48 -10.31 -4.23
CA GLU A 251 19.09 -10.68 -3.96
C GLU A 251 18.31 -9.55 -3.27
N ILE A 252 18.96 -8.79 -2.37
CA ILE A 252 18.35 -7.61 -1.74
C ILE A 252 18.09 -6.50 -2.78
N ILE A 253 19.01 -6.32 -3.73
CA ILE A 253 18.84 -5.38 -4.85
C ILE A 253 17.65 -5.82 -5.72
N GLU A 254 17.58 -7.09 -6.12
CA GLU A 254 16.45 -7.62 -6.90
C GLU A 254 15.13 -7.45 -6.14
N LEU A 255 15.12 -7.78 -4.84
CA LEU A 255 13.97 -7.60 -3.97
C LEU A 255 13.48 -6.15 -3.95
N TYR A 256 14.40 -5.19 -3.84
CA TYR A 256 14.03 -3.77 -3.82
C TYR A 256 13.35 -3.34 -5.12
N PHE A 257 13.78 -3.84 -6.28
CA PHE A 257 13.13 -3.52 -7.55
C PHE A 257 11.70 -4.04 -7.63
N ARG A 258 11.37 -5.14 -6.92
CA ARG A 258 9.97 -5.64 -6.81
C ARG A 258 9.04 -4.66 -6.10
N ARG A 259 9.55 -3.68 -5.34
CA ARG A 259 8.74 -2.62 -4.72
C ARG A 259 7.87 -1.90 -5.75
N TRP A 260 8.35 -1.73 -6.99
CA TRP A 260 7.62 -1.04 -8.07
C TRP A 260 6.21 -1.61 -8.33
N ALA A 261 5.96 -2.87 -7.96
CA ALA A 261 4.65 -3.49 -8.08
C ALA A 261 3.51 -2.71 -7.37
N ILE A 262 3.82 -1.91 -6.33
CA ILE A 262 2.83 -1.02 -5.68
C ILE A 262 2.45 0.18 -6.57
N GLU A 263 3.38 0.73 -7.35
CA GLU A 263 3.11 1.82 -8.27
C GLU A 263 2.23 1.34 -9.44
N ASP A 264 2.49 0.12 -9.92
CA ASP A 264 1.64 -0.53 -10.92
C ASP A 264 0.23 -0.83 -10.36
N HIS A 265 0.11 -1.15 -9.07
CA HIS A 265 -1.17 -1.29 -8.40
C HIS A 265 -1.94 0.03 -8.39
N TYR A 266 -1.32 1.13 -7.97
CA TYR A 266 -1.94 2.46 -8.00
C TYR A 266 -2.34 2.88 -9.42
N ARG A 267 -1.50 2.59 -10.42
CA ARG A 267 -1.87 2.82 -11.83
C ARG A 267 -3.08 1.99 -12.23
N SER A 268 -3.15 0.73 -11.80
CA SER A 268 -4.30 -0.13 -12.08
C SER A 268 -5.58 0.40 -11.45
N GLU A 269 -5.53 0.91 -10.21
CA GLU A 269 -6.69 1.54 -9.58
C GLU A 269 -7.18 2.77 -10.35
N LYS A 270 -6.26 3.66 -10.74
CA LYS A 270 -6.60 4.92 -11.41
C LYS A 270 -7.06 4.71 -12.84
N VAL A 271 -6.41 3.82 -13.59
CA VAL A 271 -6.63 3.65 -15.02
C VAL A 271 -7.61 2.52 -15.33
N VAL A 272 -7.48 1.37 -14.66
CA VAL A 272 -8.32 0.20 -14.94
C VAL A 272 -9.62 0.23 -14.14
N LEU A 273 -9.55 0.60 -12.87
CA LEU A 273 -10.73 0.70 -12.00
C LEU A 273 -11.37 2.08 -12.01
N GLU A 274 -10.73 3.06 -12.67
CA GLU A 274 -11.19 4.45 -12.81
C GLU A 274 -11.64 5.08 -11.48
N ILE A 275 -10.95 4.76 -10.37
CA ILE A 275 -11.44 5.07 -9.02
C ILE A 275 -11.61 6.57 -8.74
N GLU A 276 -10.94 7.45 -9.49
CA GLU A 276 -11.09 8.91 -9.37
C GLU A 276 -12.43 9.42 -9.96
N LYS A 277 -13.19 8.58 -10.66
CA LYS A 277 -14.59 8.84 -11.06
C LYS A 277 -15.57 8.49 -9.93
N PHE A 278 -15.37 9.11 -8.77
CA PHE A 278 -16.14 8.84 -7.56
C PHE A 278 -17.66 9.06 -7.76
N HIS A 279 -18.45 8.14 -7.20
CA HIS A 279 -19.91 8.24 -7.18
C HIS A 279 -20.41 9.05 -5.99
N GLY A 280 -19.73 8.89 -4.84
CA GLY A 280 -19.97 9.60 -3.60
C GLY A 280 -19.42 11.03 -3.63
N LYS A 281 -20.02 11.91 -2.81
CA LYS A 281 -19.63 13.32 -2.68
C LYS A 281 -19.29 13.74 -1.23
N THR A 282 -19.29 12.78 -0.31
CA THR A 282 -19.01 12.98 1.13
C THR A 282 -17.72 12.25 1.53
N PRO A 283 -17.00 12.68 2.59
CA PRO A 283 -15.73 12.06 2.99
C PRO A 283 -15.89 10.57 3.30
N ASN A 284 -16.99 10.22 3.97
CA ASN A 284 -17.32 8.84 4.28
C ASN A 284 -17.49 8.01 3.00
N SER A 285 -18.24 8.49 2.01
CA SER A 285 -18.43 7.76 0.75
C SER A 285 -17.15 7.64 -0.07
N ILE A 286 -16.28 8.66 -0.07
CA ILE A 286 -14.98 8.61 -0.76
C ILE A 286 -14.10 7.52 -0.15
N ARG A 287 -13.97 7.50 1.18
CA ARG A 287 -13.22 6.45 1.89
C ARG A 287 -13.81 5.07 1.59
N GLN A 288 -15.13 4.92 1.61
CA GLN A 288 -15.77 3.65 1.24
C GLN A 288 -15.39 3.18 -0.18
N GLU A 289 -15.39 4.06 -1.20
CA GLU A 289 -15.01 3.67 -2.57
C GLU A 289 -13.53 3.29 -2.66
N LEU A 290 -12.66 4.08 -2.02
CA LEU A 290 -11.21 3.79 -1.97
C LEU A 290 -10.89 2.46 -1.30
N PHE A 291 -11.65 2.05 -0.28
CA PHE A 291 -11.54 0.70 0.31
C PHE A 291 -12.22 -0.38 -0.53
N ALA A 292 -13.37 -0.10 -1.15
CA ALA A 292 -14.06 -1.06 -2.00
C ALA A 292 -13.18 -1.53 -3.17
N VAL A 293 -12.41 -0.63 -3.77
CA VAL A 293 -11.52 -0.94 -4.90
C VAL A 293 -10.41 -1.94 -4.53
N VAL A 294 -9.85 -1.82 -3.32
CA VAL A 294 -8.81 -2.76 -2.84
C VAL A 294 -9.41 -4.07 -2.38
N ILE A 295 -10.61 -4.06 -1.78
CA ILE A 295 -11.34 -5.29 -1.46
C ILE A 295 -11.60 -6.09 -2.75
N MET A 296 -12.09 -5.43 -3.81
CA MET A 296 -12.29 -6.06 -5.12
C MET A 296 -10.98 -6.60 -5.70
N SER A 297 -9.88 -5.87 -5.52
CA SER A 297 -8.55 -6.32 -5.96
C SER A 297 -8.11 -7.60 -5.22
N VAL A 298 -8.33 -7.67 -3.90
CA VAL A 298 -8.01 -8.86 -3.09
C VAL A 298 -8.89 -10.04 -3.49
N ILE A 299 -10.20 -9.84 -3.69
CA ILE A 299 -11.12 -10.89 -4.13
C ILE A 299 -10.69 -11.42 -5.50
N ALA A 300 -10.43 -10.54 -6.48
CA ALA A 300 -9.99 -10.92 -7.81
C ALA A 300 -8.71 -11.77 -7.77
N ARG A 301 -7.71 -11.31 -7.02
CA ARG A 301 -6.43 -12.02 -6.86
C ARG A 301 -6.59 -13.38 -6.18
N THR A 302 -7.45 -13.46 -5.17
CA THR A 302 -7.75 -14.72 -4.48
C THR A 302 -8.42 -15.72 -5.42
N LEU A 303 -9.41 -15.29 -6.19
CA LEU A 303 -10.07 -16.13 -7.18
C LEU A 303 -9.11 -16.61 -8.27
N MET A 304 -8.21 -15.75 -8.77
CA MET A 304 -7.18 -16.16 -9.74
C MET A 304 -6.33 -17.34 -9.21
N VAL A 305 -5.98 -17.33 -7.92
CA VAL A 305 -5.20 -18.41 -7.28
C VAL A 305 -6.04 -19.66 -7.04
N ILE A 306 -7.31 -19.50 -6.68
CA ILE A 306 -8.21 -20.65 -6.52
C ILE A 306 -8.43 -21.33 -7.89
N THR A 307 -8.71 -20.56 -8.93
CA THR A 307 -8.93 -21.09 -10.29
C THR A 307 -7.67 -21.74 -10.85
N SER A 308 -6.48 -21.17 -10.63
CA SER A 308 -5.24 -21.80 -11.10
C SER A 308 -4.97 -23.17 -10.45
N LYS A 309 -5.40 -23.36 -9.20
CA LYS A 309 -5.34 -24.67 -8.54
C LYS A 309 -6.33 -25.68 -9.12
N VAL A 310 -7.51 -25.23 -9.54
CA VAL A 310 -8.56 -26.09 -10.11
C VAL A 310 -8.24 -26.47 -11.56
N GLU A 311 -7.79 -25.52 -12.39
CA GLU A 311 -7.59 -25.76 -13.82
C GLU A 311 -6.20 -26.33 -14.20
N GLY A 312 -5.25 -26.34 -13.26
CA GLY A 312 -3.85 -26.71 -13.50
C GLY A 312 -3.06 -25.65 -14.27
N PRO A 313 -1.75 -25.84 -14.50
CA PRO A 313 -0.90 -24.89 -15.22
C PRO A 313 -1.24 -24.87 -16.72
N LYS A 314 -2.27 -24.13 -17.11
CA LYS A 314 -2.41 -23.67 -18.49
C LYS A 314 -1.34 -22.60 -18.70
N GLY A 315 -0.52 -22.71 -19.73
CA GLY A 315 0.64 -21.83 -19.97
C GLY A 315 0.36 -20.33 -20.13
N ALA A 316 -0.84 -19.84 -19.82
CA ALA A 316 -1.24 -18.44 -19.81
C ALA A 316 -1.44 -17.95 -18.36
N GLU A 317 -0.73 -16.90 -17.96
CA GLU A 317 -0.89 -16.25 -16.66
C GLU A 317 -2.22 -15.48 -16.62
N PHE A 318 -3.01 -15.65 -15.55
CA PHE A 318 -4.25 -14.88 -15.39
C PHE A 318 -3.93 -13.38 -15.30
N GLN A 319 -4.60 -12.59 -16.13
CA GLN A 319 -4.45 -11.14 -16.11
C GLN A 319 -5.41 -10.50 -15.11
N PHE A 320 -4.88 -9.61 -14.26
CA PHE A 320 -5.67 -8.90 -13.24
C PHE A 320 -6.85 -8.12 -13.83
N LYS A 321 -6.61 -7.37 -14.93
CA LYS A 321 -7.66 -6.64 -15.63
C LYS A 321 -8.81 -7.56 -16.04
N ASN A 322 -8.51 -8.72 -16.62
CA ASN A 322 -9.53 -9.67 -17.06
C ASN A 322 -10.27 -10.29 -15.87
N ALA A 323 -9.57 -10.61 -14.77
CA ALA A 323 -10.21 -11.11 -13.55
C ALA A 323 -11.19 -10.09 -12.96
N VAL A 324 -10.78 -8.83 -12.86
CA VAL A 324 -11.66 -7.73 -12.44
C VAL A 324 -12.83 -7.56 -13.40
N MET A 325 -12.58 -7.50 -14.71
CA MET A 325 -13.64 -7.35 -15.71
C MET A 325 -14.59 -8.54 -15.71
N THR A 326 -14.13 -9.75 -15.40
CA THR A 326 -14.98 -10.93 -15.22
C THR A 326 -15.85 -10.79 -13.98
N LEU A 327 -15.30 -10.32 -12.85
CA LEU A 327 -16.09 -10.03 -11.65
C LEU A 327 -17.18 -8.98 -11.93
N VAL A 328 -16.88 -7.98 -12.74
CA VAL A 328 -17.85 -6.97 -13.16
C VAL A 328 -18.85 -7.56 -14.17
N GLY A 329 -18.39 -8.32 -15.16
CA GLY A 329 -19.18 -8.89 -16.26
C GLY A 329 -20.14 -10.00 -15.83
N VAL A 330 -19.77 -10.82 -14.85
CA VAL A 330 -20.65 -11.84 -14.23
C VAL A 330 -21.88 -11.18 -13.56
N THR A 331 -21.80 -9.88 -13.22
CA THR A 331 -22.97 -9.13 -12.73
C THR A 331 -23.85 -8.54 -13.84
N THR A 332 -23.42 -8.60 -15.11
CA THR A 332 -24.13 -8.00 -16.25
C THR A 332 -24.59 -9.01 -17.32
N GLU A 333 -23.96 -10.18 -17.44
CA GLU A 333 -24.19 -11.11 -18.56
C GLU A 333 -24.98 -12.40 -18.24
N ASN A 334 -25.60 -12.55 -17.06
CA ASN A 334 -26.48 -13.71 -16.78
C ASN A 334 -27.92 -13.36 -16.47
#